data_AF-A0A1V1PHI7-F1
#
_entry.id   AF-A0A1V1PHI7-F1
#
_cell.length_a   1.000
_cell.length_b   1.000
_cell.length_c   1.000
_cell.angle_alpha   90.00
_cell.angle_beta   90.00
_cell.angle_gamma   90.00
#
_symmetry.space_group_name_H-M   'P 1'
#
loop_
_entity.id
_entity.type
_entity.pdbx_description
1 polymer ?
#
loop_
_entity_poly.entity_id
_entity_poly.type
_entity_poly.pdbx_seq_one_letter_code
_entity_poly.pdbx_strand_id
1 'polypeptide(L)'
;MLRQSLDALVNMDIDLAINVCQMDDEVDKIKHEAYRSIKQTMKQYPEQLRYLINLFLISRHLERLADHSTNIAEEVIYMIEGEIVRHGRTELDKLSP
;
A
#
# COMPACT_ATOMS: atom_id res chain seq x y z
N MET A 1 4.78 6.70 -1.16
CA MET A 1 5.12 5.27 -0.98
C MET A 1 6.47 4.93 -1.59
N LEU A 2 6.59 4.39 -2.83
CA LEU A 2 7.89 3.85 -3.33
C LEU A 2 9.11 4.76 -3.15
N ARG A 3 9.03 6.04 -3.56
CA ARG A 3 10.16 6.96 -3.38
C ARG A 3 10.48 7.14 -1.89
N GLN A 4 9.47 7.36 -1.07
CA GLN A 4 9.61 7.57 0.37
C GLN A 4 10.12 6.31 1.09
N SER A 5 9.74 5.10 0.66
CA SER A 5 10.27 3.87 1.27
C SER A 5 11.76 3.69 0.96
N LEU A 6 12.20 4.10 -0.24
CA LEU A 6 13.62 4.11 -0.59
C LEU A 6 14.38 5.23 0.13
N ASP A 7 13.79 6.43 0.24
CA ASP A 7 14.36 7.55 0.99
C ASP A 7 14.51 7.17 2.48
N ALA A 8 13.50 6.49 3.06
CA ALA A 8 13.53 5.99 4.43
C ALA A 8 14.66 4.98 4.63
N LEU A 9 14.82 4.06 3.69
CA LEU A 9 15.88 3.06 3.71
C LEU A 9 17.28 3.69 3.62
N VAL A 10 17.49 4.59 2.66
CA VAL A 10 18.82 5.20 2.44
C VAL A 10 19.25 6.07 3.61
N ASN A 11 18.30 6.78 4.23
CA ASN A 11 18.60 7.70 5.33
C ASN A 11 18.41 7.06 6.72
N MET A 12 17.96 5.81 6.80
CA MET A 12 17.56 5.16 8.05
C MET A 12 16.54 6.02 8.83
N ASP A 13 15.54 6.52 8.13
CA ASP A 13 14.52 7.43 8.65
C ASP A 13 13.26 6.63 9.05
N ILE A 14 13.11 6.41 10.35
CA ILE A 14 11.99 5.64 10.92
C ILE A 14 10.65 6.35 10.79
N ASP A 15 10.61 7.68 10.92
CA ASP A 15 9.38 8.46 10.82
C ASP A 15 8.84 8.39 9.39
N LEU A 16 9.73 8.47 8.39
CA LEU A 16 9.35 8.32 7.00
C LEU A 16 8.88 6.89 6.68
N ALA A 17 9.48 5.87 7.30
CA ALA A 17 9.04 4.49 7.17
C ALA A 17 7.63 4.28 7.75
N ILE A 18 7.36 4.77 8.96
CA ILE A 18 6.04 4.72 9.60
C ILE A 18 4.99 5.42 8.71
N ASN A 19 5.32 6.60 8.18
CA ASN A 19 4.45 7.32 7.26
C ASN A 19 4.12 6.49 6.00
N VAL A 20 5.09 5.77 5.43
CA VAL A 20 4.83 4.89 4.28
C VAL A 20 3.84 3.79 4.65
N CYS A 21 3.99 3.15 5.82
CA CYS A 21 3.06 2.12 6.28
C CYS A 21 1.64 2.66 6.43
N GLN A 22 1.48 3.88 6.96
CA GLN A 22 0.16 4.53 7.11
C GLN A 22 -0.49 4.90 5.77
N MET A 23 0.30 5.20 4.74
CA MET A 23 -0.23 5.50 3.39
C MET A 23 -0.88 4.29 2.72
N ASP A 24 -0.53 3.07 3.12
CA ASP A 24 -1.05 1.83 2.53
C ASP A 24 -2.57 1.69 2.71
N ASP A 25 -3.10 2.13 3.86
CA ASP A 25 -4.54 2.14 4.18
C ASP A 25 -5.36 2.89 3.11
N GLU A 26 -4.86 4.02 2.63
CA GLU A 26 -5.52 4.81 1.60
C GLU A 26 -5.44 4.13 0.22
N VAL A 27 -4.32 3.45 -0.11
CA VAL A 27 -4.22 2.67 -1.35
C VAL A 27 -5.20 1.50 -1.35
N ASP A 28 -5.29 0.80 -0.22
CA ASP A 28 -6.24 -0.28 -0.01
C ASP A 28 -7.67 0.20 -0.22
N LYS A 29 -8.03 1.34 0.38
CA LYS A 29 -9.36 1.95 0.20
C LYS A 29 -9.65 2.28 -1.26
N ILE A 30 -8.70 2.90 -1.97
CA ILE A 30 -8.82 3.23 -3.40
C ILE A 30 -9.03 1.97 -4.24
N LYS A 31 -8.27 0.90 -3.97
CA LYS A 31 -8.44 -0.40 -4.66
C LYS A 31 -9.85 -0.97 -4.44
N HIS A 32 -10.38 -0.91 -3.21
CA HIS A 32 -11.74 -1.37 -2.92
C HIS A 32 -12.81 -0.56 -3.64
N GLU A 33 -12.64 0.76 -3.73
CA GLU A 33 -13.52 1.64 -4.50
C GLU A 33 -13.44 1.37 -6.00
N ALA A 34 -12.24 1.24 -6.55
CA ALA A 34 -12.01 0.86 -7.95
C ALA A 34 -12.67 -0.47 -8.28
N TYR A 35 -12.49 -1.50 -7.44
CA TYR A 35 -13.14 -2.80 -7.63
C TYR A 35 -14.67 -2.69 -7.66
N ARG A 36 -15.27 -1.94 -6.72
CA ARG A 36 -16.73 -1.73 -6.68
C ARG A 36 -17.22 -1.03 -7.95
N SER A 37 -16.54 0.03 -8.38
CA SER A 37 -16.90 0.78 -9.59
C SER A 37 -16.78 -0.10 -10.83
N ILE A 38 -15.65 -0.78 -11.02
CA ILE A 38 -15.41 -1.66 -12.18
C ILE A 38 -16.46 -2.77 -12.25
N LYS A 39 -16.76 -3.43 -11.12
CA LYS A 39 -17.77 -4.48 -11.04
C LYS A 39 -19.16 -3.97 -11.41
N GLN A 40 -19.51 -2.75 -10.99
CA GLN A 40 -20.78 -2.14 -11.35
C GLN A 40 -20.83 -1.78 -12.84
N THR A 41 -19.75 -1.22 -13.39
CA THR A 41 -19.64 -0.88 -14.81
C THR A 41 -19.70 -2.13 -15.69
N MET A 42 -19.09 -3.25 -15.28
CA MET A 42 -19.17 -4.52 -16.01
C MET A 42 -20.60 -5.03 -16.17
N LYS A 43 -21.47 -4.78 -15.18
CA LYS A 43 -22.90 -5.13 -15.27
C LYS A 43 -23.68 -4.21 -16.20
N GLN A 44 -23.33 -2.93 -16.23
CA GLN A 44 -24.01 -1.91 -17.04
C GLN A 44 -23.59 -1.95 -18.51
N TYR A 45 -22.33 -2.27 -18.79
CA TYR A 45 -21.71 -2.20 -20.11
C TYR A 45 -20.89 -3.47 -20.42
N PRO A 46 -21.55 -4.62 -20.67
CA PRO A 46 -20.87 -5.90 -20.90
C PRO A 46 -19.93 -5.88 -22.12
N GLU A 47 -20.21 -5.04 -23.12
CA GLU A 47 -19.38 -4.86 -24.30
C GLU A 47 -17.99 -4.30 -23.99
N GLN A 48 -17.82 -3.64 -22.83
CA GLN A 48 -16.55 -3.06 -22.39
C GLN A 48 -15.73 -4.03 -21.51
N LEU A 49 -16.16 -5.28 -21.35
CA LEU A 49 -15.56 -6.24 -20.41
C LEU A 49 -14.03 -6.36 -20.55
N ARG A 50 -13.52 -6.43 -21.80
CA ARG A 50 -12.07 -6.53 -22.05
C ARG A 50 -11.30 -5.34 -21.49
N TYR A 51 -11.82 -4.13 -21.64
CA TYR A 51 -11.21 -2.92 -21.10
C TYR A 51 -11.28 -2.88 -19.57
N LEU A 52 -12.43 -3.26 -19.01
CA LEU A 52 -12.66 -3.27 -17.56
C LEU A 52 -11.79 -4.30 -16.82
N ILE A 53 -11.51 -5.46 -17.45
CA ILE A 53 -10.54 -6.42 -16.93
C ILE A 53 -9.14 -5.81 -16.86
N ASN A 54 -8.70 -5.10 -17.89
CA ASN A 54 -7.39 -4.44 -17.89
C ASN A 54 -7.32 -3.37 -16.79
N LEU A 55 -8.38 -2.59 -16.60
CA LEU A 55 -8.45 -1.58 -15.54
C LEU A 55 -8.38 -2.23 -14.14
N PHE A 56 -9.04 -3.36 -13.94
CA PHE A 56 -8.93 -4.13 -12.70
C PHE A 56 -7.50 -4.64 -12.46
N LEU A 57 -6.85 -5.17 -13.49
CA LEU A 57 -5.46 -5.62 -13.39
C LEU A 57 -4.52 -4.46 -13.06
N ILE A 58 -4.69 -3.29 -13.68
CA ILE A 58 -3.92 -2.08 -13.36
C ILE A 58 -4.08 -1.71 -11.88
N SER A 59 -5.31 -1.66 -11.36
CA SER A 59 -5.55 -1.35 -9.95
C SER A 59 -4.85 -2.35 -9.01
N ARG A 60 -4.88 -3.65 -9.33
CA ARG A 60 -4.17 -4.69 -8.58
C ARG A 60 -2.65 -4.56 -8.65
N HIS A 61 -2.10 -4.15 -9.79
CA HIS A 61 -0.65 -3.92 -9.92
C HIS A 61 -0.20 -2.69 -9.12
N LEU A 62 -1.03 -1.65 -9.04
CA LEU A 62 -0.75 -0.47 -8.22
C LEU A 62 -0.74 -0.80 -6.73
N GLU A 63 -1.72 -1.56 -6.23
CA GLU A 63 -1.71 -2.00 -4.83
C GLU A 63 -0.50 -2.88 -4.51
N ARG A 64 -0.11 -3.82 -5.39
CA ARG A 64 1.13 -4.58 -5.17
C ARG A 64 2.39 -3.72 -5.06
N LEU A 65 2.45 -2.61 -5.78
CA LEU A 65 3.57 -1.68 -5.66
C LEU A 65 3.54 -0.94 -4.31
N ALA A 66 2.34 -0.68 -3.77
CA ALA A 66 2.16 -0.14 -2.42
C ALA A 66 2.60 -1.16 -1.36
N ASP A 67 2.10 -2.41 -1.41
CA ASP A 67 2.54 -3.51 -0.53
C ASP A 67 4.07 -3.65 -0.50
N HIS A 68 4.71 -3.63 -1.67
CA HIS A 68 6.18 -3.71 -1.74
C HIS A 68 6.88 -2.51 -1.10
N SER A 69 6.29 -1.31 -1.22
CA SER A 69 6.80 -0.12 -0.55
C SER A 69 6.65 -0.22 0.98
N THR A 70 5.52 -0.74 1.45
CA THR A 70 5.24 -1.00 2.86
C THR A 70 6.21 -2.03 3.43
N ASN A 71 6.43 -3.15 2.73
CA ASN A 71 7.40 -4.16 3.15
C ASN A 71 8.82 -3.61 3.32
N ILE A 72 9.25 -2.69 2.44
CA ILE A 72 10.55 -2.00 2.57
C ILE A 72 10.56 -1.15 3.83
N ALA A 73 9.50 -0.38 4.07
CA ALA A 73 9.39 0.47 5.26
C ALA A 73 9.38 -0.34 6.57
N GLU A 74 8.67 -1.46 6.61
CA GLU A 74 8.68 -2.38 7.76
C GLU A 74 10.09 -2.92 8.06
N GLU A 75 10.86 -3.27 7.02
CA GLU A 75 12.26 -3.69 7.19
C GLU A 75 13.13 -2.55 7.74
N VAL A 76 12.90 -1.30 7.32
CA VAL A 76 13.61 -0.14 7.87
C VAL A 76 13.34 0.01 9.37
N ILE A 77 12.08 -0.09 9.78
CA ILE A 77 11.71 -0.02 11.21
C ILE A 77 12.39 -1.16 11.97
N TYR A 78 12.35 -2.38 11.45
CA TYR A 78 13.01 -3.53 12.06
C TYR A 78 14.54 -3.33 12.18
N MET A 79 15.19 -2.78 11.16
CA MET A 79 16.63 -2.53 11.19
C MET A 79 17.05 -1.50 12.25
N ILE A 80 16.18 -0.57 12.61
CA ILE A 80 16.47 0.50 13.58
C ILE A 80 16.11 0.06 15.00
N GLU A 81 14.90 -0.46 15.20
CA GLU A 81 14.38 -0.81 16.54
C GLU A 81 14.74 -2.23 16.98
N GLY A 82 15.06 -3.13 16.03
CA GLY A 82 15.28 -4.55 16.30
C GLY A 82 13.99 -5.34 16.58
N GLU A 83 12.82 -4.70 16.52
CA GLU A 83 11.51 -5.32 16.75
C GLU A 83 10.74 -5.55 15.44
N ILE A 84 10.14 -6.74 15.30
CA ILE A 84 9.39 -7.10 14.10
C ILE A 84 8.02 -6.44 14.16
N VAL A 85 7.82 -5.40 13.35
CA VAL A 85 6.55 -4.67 13.27
C VAL A 85 5.53 -5.35 12.34
N ARG A 86 5.96 -6.39 11.60
CA ARG A 86 5.11 -7.14 10.66
C ARG A 86 3.92 -7.77 11.38
N HIS A 87 2.71 -7.54 10.85
CA HIS A 87 1.42 -8.04 11.37
C HIS A 87 0.93 -7.41 12.69
N GLY A 88 1.61 -6.39 13.22
CA GLY A 88 1.22 -5.64 14.42
C GLY A 88 0.69 -4.25 14.10
N ARG A 89 -0.47 -4.12 13.43
CA ARG A 89 -1.11 -2.80 13.19
C ARG A 89 -1.32 -2.02 14.52
N THR A 90 -1.40 -2.74 15.63
CA THR A 90 -1.55 -2.22 17.01
C THR A 90 -0.26 -1.65 17.64
N GLU A 91 0.93 -1.91 17.09
CA GLU A 91 2.20 -1.46 17.68
C GLU A 91 2.76 -0.19 17.02
N LEU A 92 2.38 0.08 15.77
CA LEU A 92 2.69 1.34 15.08
C LEU A 92 2.08 2.57 15.79
N ASP A 93 0.91 2.41 16.42
CA ASP A 93 0.26 3.47 17.21
C ASP A 93 1.04 3.84 18.48
N LYS A 94 1.95 2.97 18.96
CA LYS A 94 2.81 3.24 20.14
C LYS A 94 4.08 4.00 19.78
N LEU A 95 4.45 4.03 18.49
CA LEU A 95 5.66 4.67 17.97
C LEU A 95 5.41 6.09 17.43
N SER A 96 4.14 6.53 17.35
CA SER A 96 3.81 7.94 17.11
C SER A 96 3.81 8.71 18.45
N PRO A 97 4.51 9.86 18.55
CA PRO A 97 4.51 10.69 19.75
C PRO A 97 3.16 11.35 20.06
#